data_AF-A0A349VY60-F1
#
_entry.id   AF-A0A349VY60-F1
#
_cell.length_a   1.000
_cell.length_b   1.000
_cell.length_c   1.000
_cell.angle_alpha   90.00
_cell.angle_beta   90.00
_cell.angle_gamma   90.00
#
_symmetry.space_group_name_H-M   'P 1'
#
loop_
_entity.id
_entity.type
_entity.pdbx_description
1 polymer ?
#
loop_
_entity_poly.entity_id
_entity_poly.type
_entity_poly.pdbx_seq_one_letter_code
_entity_poly.pdbx_strand_id
1 'polypeptide(L)'
;TRNAFLHKLVEILYSRTTTEFKRGTFRVKGDTVDVFPAYLDNAIRISFFGDEIDELSEIDPISGKTLNKMEDLALFPANLFVTPKEKFKESIWAIQDELMQRKTQLEDEGLMLEAKRLEERVNYDLEMMRELGYCSGIENYSRFFDGRQPGMRPFCLLDYFPEDYLLVIDESHVTLPQLRAMYGGDRSRKVSLVEHGFRLPAALDNRPLNFPEFESLTNQTIYVSATPGDYELQQTEGVVVEQVIRPTGLLDPIIEVRPAINQVDDFLEEVDKTIKEGGRVLATTLTKRMAEELSKYMTKLNLKVRYIHSEIKTLERVEILRGLRLGEFDILVGVNLLREGLDLPEVTLVAILDADKEGFLRSERSLIQTIGRAARNDKGRVIMYADKMTDSMRVTIDETNRRRDKQMKYNLEHGITPRTVGKTREEILEQTSVADFSGIEPKIYVEPDPSQAIAADPVMQYLSEKDLKKAIDNVRKKMDKSAKEMDFLEAAKYRDEMFSLEKLYEERFPS
;
A
#
# COMPACT_ATOMS: atom_id res chain seq x y z
N THR A 1 -1.97 36.19 -27.05
CA THR A 1 -2.50 35.48 -28.22
C THR A 1 -2.68 34.01 -27.90
N ARG A 2 -3.69 33.35 -28.49
CA ARG A 2 -3.97 31.92 -28.29
C ARG A 2 -2.75 31.04 -28.58
N ASN A 3 -2.05 31.29 -29.69
CA ASN A 3 -0.88 30.51 -30.07
C ASN A 3 0.26 30.62 -29.05
N ALA A 4 0.49 31.80 -28.46
CA ALA A 4 1.46 31.97 -27.40
C ALA A 4 1.09 31.16 -26.14
N PHE A 5 -0.21 31.08 -25.81
CA PHE A 5 -0.69 30.23 -24.73
C PHE A 5 -0.42 28.73 -25.02
N LEU A 6 -0.67 28.25 -26.24
CA LEU A 6 -0.36 26.86 -26.62
C LEU A 6 1.13 26.55 -26.52
N HIS A 7 2.01 27.49 -26.89
CA HIS A 7 3.45 27.33 -26.73
C HIS A 7 3.84 27.21 -25.25
N LYS A 8 3.26 28.03 -24.37
CA LYS A 8 3.47 27.92 -22.91
C LYS A 8 3.01 26.58 -22.35
N LEU A 9 1.90 26.03 -22.84
CA LEU A 9 1.43 24.69 -22.45
C LEU A 9 2.47 23.60 -22.81
N VAL A 10 3.06 23.69 -24.00
CA VAL A 10 4.12 22.76 -24.43
C VAL A 10 5.40 22.95 -23.58
N GLU A 11 5.76 24.19 -23.24
CA GLU A 11 6.91 24.49 -22.37
C GLU A 11 6.76 23.88 -20.97
N ILE A 12 5.55 23.83 -20.43
CA ILE A 12 5.25 23.17 -19.16
C ILE A 12 4.82 21.69 -19.34
N LEU A 13 5.22 21.09 -20.46
CA LEU A 13 5.14 19.65 -20.79
C LEU A 13 3.74 19.07 -21.07
N TYR A 14 2.76 19.89 -21.44
CA TYR A 14 1.50 19.36 -21.96
C TYR A 14 1.63 18.97 -23.44
N SER A 15 1.00 17.85 -23.80
CA SER A 15 1.00 17.34 -25.17
C SER A 15 -0.29 17.69 -25.91
N ARG A 16 -0.17 18.16 -27.16
CA ARG A 16 -1.35 18.40 -28.00
C ARG A 16 -1.93 17.07 -28.48
N THR A 17 -3.24 16.91 -28.38
CA THR A 17 -3.97 15.73 -28.89
C THR A 17 -5.16 16.15 -29.74
N THR A 18 -5.49 15.32 -30.74
CA THR A 18 -6.71 15.42 -31.56
C THR A 18 -7.60 14.20 -31.44
N THR A 19 -7.11 13.12 -30.83
CA THR A 19 -7.80 11.83 -30.75
C THR A 19 -8.26 11.59 -29.32
N GLU A 20 -7.31 11.27 -28.45
CA GLU A 20 -7.59 10.85 -27.09
C GLU A 20 -7.25 11.97 -26.09
N PHE A 21 -8.24 12.40 -25.32
CA PHE A 21 -8.10 13.47 -24.35
C PHE A 21 -7.82 12.88 -22.96
N LYS A 22 -6.55 12.88 -22.57
CA LYS A 22 -6.03 12.29 -21.32
C LYS A 22 -5.36 13.35 -20.46
N ARG A 23 -5.11 13.04 -19.18
CA ARG A 23 -4.31 13.88 -18.28
C ARG A 23 -2.96 14.24 -18.90
N GLY A 24 -2.53 15.48 -18.70
CA GLY A 24 -1.30 16.02 -19.29
C GLY A 24 -1.41 16.37 -20.78
N THR A 25 -2.62 16.37 -21.35
CA THR A 25 -2.85 16.76 -22.75
C THR A 25 -3.74 17.98 -22.90
N PHE A 26 -3.66 18.64 -24.05
CA PHE A 26 -4.61 19.68 -24.44
C PHE A 26 -5.11 19.46 -25.86
N ARG A 27 -6.34 19.89 -26.15
CA ARG A 27 -6.94 19.88 -27.48
C ARG A 27 -7.49 21.24 -27.83
N VAL A 28 -7.51 21.55 -29.12
CA VAL A 28 -7.99 22.84 -29.64
C VAL A 28 -9.19 22.59 -30.55
N LYS A 29 -10.30 23.26 -30.27
CA LYS A 29 -11.53 23.23 -31.08
C LYS A 29 -11.97 24.66 -31.36
N GLY A 30 -11.66 25.17 -32.55
CA GLY A 30 -11.90 26.56 -32.91
C GLY A 30 -11.24 27.51 -31.92
N ASP A 31 -12.05 28.31 -31.24
CA ASP A 31 -11.60 29.29 -30.25
C ASP A 31 -11.55 28.76 -28.82
N THR A 32 -11.80 27.46 -28.63
CA THR A 32 -11.69 26.81 -27.32
C THR A 32 -10.44 25.93 -27.23
N VAL A 33 -9.78 26.01 -26.09
CA VAL A 33 -8.68 25.12 -25.70
C VAL A 33 -9.12 24.36 -24.46
N ASP A 34 -9.28 23.04 -24.59
CA ASP A 34 -9.51 22.16 -23.45
C ASP A 34 -8.14 21.62 -23.00
N VAL A 35 -7.79 21.84 -21.74
CA VAL A 35 -6.58 21.32 -21.09
C VAL A 35 -7.02 20.31 -20.05
N PHE A 36 -6.40 19.13 -20.00
CA PHE A 36 -6.62 18.17 -18.92
C PHE A 36 -5.39 18.17 -18.01
N PRO A 37 -5.44 18.87 -16.86
CA PRO A 37 -4.32 18.91 -15.93
C PRO A 37 -3.88 17.52 -15.49
N ALA A 38 -2.58 17.34 -15.26
CA ALA A 38 -2.04 16.03 -14.84
C ALA A 38 -2.54 15.59 -13.45
N TYR A 39 -2.91 16.57 -12.61
CA TYR A 39 -3.21 16.43 -11.19
C TYR A 39 -4.67 16.64 -10.82
N LEU A 40 -5.56 16.93 -11.79
CA LEU A 40 -7.00 17.08 -11.55
C LEU A 40 -7.77 15.93 -12.19
N ASP A 41 -8.98 15.69 -11.67
CA ASP A 41 -9.94 14.73 -12.26
C ASP A 41 -10.77 15.38 -13.37
N ASN A 42 -10.99 16.69 -13.28
CA ASN A 42 -11.72 17.48 -14.26
C ASN A 42 -10.76 18.21 -15.22
N ALA A 43 -11.25 18.49 -16.43
CA ALA A 43 -10.52 19.28 -17.41
C ALA A 43 -10.93 20.77 -17.34
N ILE A 44 -10.10 21.65 -17.88
CA ILE A 44 -10.34 23.08 -17.96
C ILE A 44 -10.59 23.45 -19.42
N ARG A 45 -11.69 24.14 -19.70
CA ARG A 45 -11.96 24.78 -20.99
C ARG A 45 -11.66 26.27 -20.89
N ILE A 46 -10.88 26.74 -21.86
CA ILE A 46 -10.47 28.13 -22.01
C ILE A 46 -11.02 28.60 -23.35
N SER A 47 -12.01 29.48 -23.32
CA SER A 47 -12.63 30.09 -24.50
C SER A 47 -11.95 31.41 -24.81
N PHE A 48 -11.59 31.63 -26.07
CA PHE A 48 -10.96 32.86 -26.54
C PHE A 48 -11.93 33.68 -27.39
N PHE A 49 -11.86 35.00 -27.29
CA PHE A 49 -12.43 35.94 -28.25
C PHE A 49 -11.30 36.74 -28.88
N GLY A 50 -10.86 36.32 -30.07
CA GLY A 50 -9.63 36.83 -30.68
C GLY A 50 -8.40 36.46 -29.85
N ASP A 51 -7.76 37.45 -29.23
CA ASP A 51 -6.56 37.28 -28.40
C ASP A 51 -6.81 37.41 -26.90
N GLU A 52 -8.07 37.60 -26.49
CA GLU A 52 -8.52 37.70 -25.10
C GLU A 52 -9.19 36.40 -24.64
N ILE A 53 -9.07 36.09 -23.35
CA ILE A 53 -9.82 34.99 -22.73
C ILE A 53 -11.21 35.51 -22.41
N ASP A 54 -12.24 34.86 -22.97
CA ASP A 54 -13.65 35.19 -22.79
C ASP A 54 -14.25 34.44 -21.59
N GLU A 55 -13.94 33.14 -21.47
CA GLU A 55 -14.50 32.30 -20.41
C GLU A 55 -13.54 31.19 -19.99
N LEU A 56 -13.48 30.95 -18.68
CA LEU A 56 -12.83 29.79 -18.09
C LEU A 56 -13.89 28.89 -17.45
N SER A 57 -13.80 27.59 -17.71
CA SER A 57 -14.77 26.62 -17.23
C SER A 57 -14.12 25.30 -16.86
N GLU A 58 -14.59 24.71 -15.78
CA GLU A 58 -14.29 23.32 -15.45
C GLU A 58 -15.27 22.43 -16.21
N ILE A 59 -14.76 21.38 -16.86
CA ILE A 59 -15.54 20.46 -17.67
C ILE A 59 -15.26 19.01 -17.27
N ASP A 60 -16.28 18.18 -17.38
CA ASP A 60 -16.09 16.74 -17.34
C ASP A 60 -15.30 16.30 -18.60
N PRO A 61 -14.17 15.56 -18.46
CA PRO A 61 -13.27 15.28 -19.57
C PRO A 61 -13.86 14.33 -20.62
N ILE A 62 -14.88 13.53 -20.24
CA ILE A 62 -15.49 12.51 -21.10
C ILE A 62 -16.68 13.10 -21.87
N SER A 63 -17.67 13.62 -21.14
CA SER A 63 -18.90 14.21 -21.68
C SER A 63 -18.69 15.62 -22.24
N GLY A 64 -17.68 16.36 -21.77
CA GLY A 64 -17.42 17.74 -22.15
C GLY A 64 -18.42 18.75 -21.57
N LYS A 65 -19.27 18.32 -20.63
CA LYS A 65 -20.25 19.16 -19.95
C LYS A 65 -19.54 20.12 -19.00
N THR A 66 -19.93 21.39 -19.03
CA THR A 66 -19.48 22.39 -18.06
C THR A 66 -20.02 22.06 -16.68
N LEU A 67 -19.12 21.98 -15.72
CA LEU A 67 -19.40 21.76 -14.30
C LEU A 67 -19.51 23.10 -13.60
N ASN A 68 -18.45 23.91 -13.67
CA ASN A 68 -18.32 25.20 -13.00
C ASN A 68 -17.67 26.25 -13.91
N LYS A 69 -17.91 27.53 -13.63
CA LYS A 69 -17.17 28.64 -14.24
C LYS A 69 -16.15 29.18 -13.24
N MET A 70 -15.05 29.74 -13.74
CA MET A 70 -13.98 30.31 -12.90
C MET A 70 -13.51 31.66 -13.48
N GLU A 71 -12.96 32.51 -12.63
CA GLU A 71 -12.42 33.83 -13.03
C GLU A 71 -10.90 33.76 -13.29
N ASP A 72 -10.19 32.96 -12.48
CA ASP A 72 -8.74 32.80 -12.55
C ASP A 72 -8.35 31.33 -12.67
N LEU A 73 -7.20 31.08 -13.30
CA LEU A 73 -6.62 29.74 -13.47
C LEU A 73 -5.10 29.77 -13.31
N ALA A 74 -4.59 28.98 -12.38
CA ALA A 74 -3.17 28.64 -12.28
C ALA A 74 -2.93 27.22 -12.83
N LEU A 75 -2.24 27.12 -13.97
CA LEU A 75 -1.82 25.83 -14.53
C LEU A 75 -0.37 25.53 -14.17
N PHE A 76 -0.18 24.51 -13.33
CA PHE A 76 1.14 23.95 -13.06
C PHE A 76 1.58 22.98 -14.18
N PRO A 77 2.90 22.75 -14.31
CA PRO A 77 3.42 21.82 -15.29
C PRO A 77 2.86 20.40 -15.18
N ALA A 78 2.84 19.70 -16.31
CA ALA A 78 2.33 18.33 -16.38
C ALA A 78 3.25 17.30 -15.71
N ASN A 79 4.51 17.66 -15.42
CA ASN A 79 5.50 16.82 -14.77
C ASN A 79 6.29 17.63 -13.74
N LEU A 80 6.82 16.96 -12.71
CA LEU A 80 7.61 17.59 -11.63
C LEU A 80 9.02 17.99 -12.08
N PHE A 81 9.57 17.29 -13.09
CA PHE A 81 10.90 17.58 -13.62
C PHE A 81 10.81 18.46 -14.87
N VAL A 82 10.67 19.77 -14.68
CA VAL A 82 10.73 20.75 -15.78
C VAL A 82 12.06 21.48 -15.72
N THR A 83 12.90 21.26 -16.73
CA THR A 83 14.15 22.01 -16.88
C THR A 83 14.01 23.01 -18.03
N PRO A 84 14.25 24.32 -17.80
CA PRO A 84 14.31 25.29 -18.89
C PRO A 84 15.34 24.88 -19.95
N LYS A 85 15.05 25.15 -21.24
CA LYS A 85 15.90 24.70 -22.36
C LYS A 85 17.37 25.13 -22.25
N GLU A 86 17.63 26.31 -21.72
CA GLU A 86 19.00 26.84 -21.53
C GLU A 86 19.78 26.00 -20.50
N LYS A 87 19.19 25.80 -19.31
CA LYS A 87 19.76 24.94 -18.26
C LYS A 87 19.92 23.49 -18.69
N PHE A 88 19.03 23.01 -19.56
CA PHE A 88 19.10 21.64 -20.08
C PHE A 88 20.36 21.41 -20.91
N LYS A 89 20.75 22.39 -21.73
CA LYS A 89 21.98 22.31 -22.53
C LYS A 89 23.24 22.31 -21.65
N GLU A 90 23.28 23.17 -20.64
CA GLU A 90 24.39 23.20 -19.67
C GLU A 90 24.49 21.88 -18.89
N SER A 91 23.35 21.31 -18.50
CA SER A 91 23.28 20.02 -17.81
C SER A 91 23.87 18.88 -18.66
N ILE A 92 23.56 18.85 -19.96
CA ILE A 92 24.13 17.87 -20.90
C ILE A 92 25.67 17.94 -20.92
N TRP A 93 26.22 19.15 -20.91
CA TRP A 93 27.68 19.34 -20.96
C TRP A 93 28.33 18.86 -19.66
N ALA A 94 27.73 19.20 -18.51
CA ALA A 94 28.20 18.73 -17.22
C ALA A 94 28.14 17.19 -17.07
N ILE A 95 27.11 16.55 -17.64
CA ILE A 95 27.00 15.08 -17.69
C ILE A 95 28.14 14.48 -18.53
N GLN A 96 28.46 15.09 -19.67
CA GLN A 96 29.56 14.65 -20.53
C GLN A 96 30.92 14.79 -19.84
N ASP A 97 31.13 15.87 -19.11
CA ASP A 97 32.37 16.09 -18.36
C ASP A 97 32.55 15.05 -17.26
N GLU A 98 31.51 14.75 -16.47
CA GLU A 98 31.58 13.71 -15.44
C GLU A 98 31.76 12.32 -16.05
N LEU A 99 31.15 12.04 -17.22
CA LEU A 99 31.39 10.81 -17.97
C LEU A 99 32.87 10.66 -18.33
N MET A 100 33.47 11.69 -18.91
CA MET A 100 34.88 11.62 -19.32
C MET A 100 35.79 11.40 -18.11
N GLN A 101 35.56 12.13 -17.02
CA GLN A 101 36.34 11.96 -15.77
C GLN A 101 36.21 10.54 -15.21
N ARG A 102 34.99 10.03 -15.09
CA ARG A 102 34.75 8.69 -14.53
C ARG A 102 35.26 7.59 -15.44
N LYS A 103 35.12 7.75 -16.76
CA LYS A 103 35.66 6.81 -17.75
C LYS A 103 37.18 6.70 -17.62
N THR A 104 37.90 7.83 -17.64
CA THR A 104 39.36 7.83 -17.49
C THR A 104 39.78 7.18 -16.18
N GLN A 105 39.09 7.48 -15.07
CA GLN A 105 39.38 6.82 -13.79
C GLN A 105 39.23 5.29 -13.88
N LEU A 106 38.14 4.79 -14.47
CA LEU A 106 37.92 3.35 -14.62
C LEU A 106 38.96 2.69 -15.54
N GLU A 107 39.37 3.37 -16.62
CA GLU A 107 40.43 2.89 -17.52
C GLU A 107 41.79 2.81 -16.81
N ASP A 108 42.13 3.82 -16.01
CA ASP A 108 43.36 3.86 -15.20
C ASP A 108 43.38 2.77 -14.12
N GLU A 109 42.21 2.42 -13.58
CA GLU A 109 42.02 1.31 -12.63
C GLU A 109 42.00 -0.08 -13.30
N GLY A 110 42.09 -0.15 -14.64
CA GLY A 110 42.06 -1.40 -15.42
C GLY A 110 40.66 -1.97 -15.63
N LEU A 111 39.61 -1.25 -15.27
CA LEU A 111 38.19 -1.61 -15.37
C LEU A 111 37.60 -1.23 -16.74
N MET A 112 38.20 -1.78 -17.81
CA MET A 112 37.88 -1.43 -19.20
C MET A 112 36.43 -1.78 -19.59
N LEU A 113 35.86 -2.85 -19.01
CA LEU A 113 34.49 -3.27 -19.30
C LEU A 113 33.48 -2.30 -18.69
N GLU A 114 33.69 -1.88 -17.45
CA GLU A 114 32.90 -0.89 -16.73
C GLU A 114 32.98 0.47 -17.42
N ALA A 115 34.17 0.89 -17.83
CA ALA A 115 34.39 2.14 -18.57
C ALA A 115 33.58 2.17 -19.88
N LYS A 116 33.68 1.11 -20.69
CA LYS A 116 32.95 0.97 -21.95
C LYS A 116 31.43 0.92 -21.73
N ARG A 117 30.98 0.16 -20.73
CA ARG A 117 29.56 0.06 -20.36
C ARG A 117 28.98 1.43 -19.98
N LEU A 118 29.72 2.18 -19.17
CA LEU A 118 29.32 3.51 -18.73
C LEU A 118 29.21 4.47 -19.92
N GLU A 119 30.21 4.45 -20.80
CA GLU A 119 30.25 5.28 -22.01
C GLU A 119 29.07 5.01 -22.94
N GLU A 120 28.83 3.73 -23.29
CA GLU A 120 27.72 3.35 -24.17
C GLU A 120 26.38 3.79 -23.58
N ARG A 121 26.18 3.58 -22.27
CA ARG A 121 24.94 3.92 -21.59
C ARG A 121 24.70 5.43 -21.55
N VAL A 122 25.69 6.21 -21.11
CA VAL A 122 25.52 7.65 -20.94
C VAL A 122 25.42 8.34 -22.29
N ASN A 123 26.17 7.92 -23.31
CA ASN A 123 26.04 8.50 -24.65
C ASN A 123 24.65 8.25 -25.26
N TYR A 124 24.07 7.06 -25.06
CA TYR A 124 22.70 6.79 -25.47
C TYR A 124 21.69 7.69 -24.72
N ASP A 125 21.82 7.81 -23.39
CA ASP A 125 20.95 8.68 -22.61
C ASP A 125 21.07 10.16 -23.07
N LEU A 126 22.28 10.63 -23.39
CA LEU A 126 22.55 11.98 -23.91
C LEU A 126 21.97 12.22 -25.31
N GLU A 127 22.01 11.22 -26.20
CA GLU A 127 21.38 11.30 -27.52
C GLU A 127 19.86 11.45 -27.37
N MET A 128 19.24 10.62 -26.53
CA MET A 128 17.81 10.70 -26.22
C MET A 128 17.42 12.05 -25.61
N MET A 129 18.23 12.58 -24.68
CA MET A 129 18.01 13.91 -24.12
C MET A 129 18.06 15.01 -25.19
N ARG A 130 18.98 14.95 -26.16
CA ARG A 130 19.08 15.96 -27.23
C ARG A 130 17.91 15.91 -28.21
N GLU A 131 17.50 14.71 -28.62
CA GLU A 131 16.46 14.52 -29.62
C GLU A 131 15.05 14.70 -29.05
N LEU A 132 14.79 14.14 -27.86
CA LEU A 132 13.45 14.07 -27.28
C LEU A 132 13.25 14.99 -26.07
N GLY A 133 14.32 15.59 -25.53
CA GLY A 133 14.26 16.34 -24.27
C GLY A 133 14.09 15.47 -23.03
N TYR A 134 14.12 14.13 -23.17
CA TYR A 134 14.03 13.19 -22.06
C TYR A 134 14.75 11.86 -22.39
N CYS A 135 15.07 11.09 -21.36
CA CYS A 135 15.51 9.70 -21.50
C CYS A 135 14.89 8.82 -20.39
N SER A 136 14.97 7.50 -20.55
CA SER A 136 14.51 6.58 -19.51
C SER A 136 15.53 6.54 -18.37
N GLY A 137 15.07 6.82 -17.15
CA GLY A 137 15.95 6.95 -15.98
C GLY A 137 16.60 8.34 -15.86
N ILE A 138 15.98 9.39 -16.41
CA ILE A 138 16.48 10.76 -16.37
C ILE A 138 16.72 11.27 -14.94
N GLU A 139 16.03 10.73 -13.94
CA GLU A 139 16.20 11.07 -12.52
C GLU A 139 17.62 10.79 -12.01
N ASN A 140 18.35 9.86 -12.61
CA ASN A 140 19.76 9.58 -12.28
C ASN A 140 20.69 10.76 -12.58
N TYR A 141 20.23 11.74 -13.35
CA TYR A 141 20.93 12.98 -13.66
C TYR A 141 20.32 14.21 -12.96
N SER A 142 19.35 14.01 -12.05
CA SER A 142 18.62 15.09 -11.35
C SER A 142 19.52 16.17 -10.76
N ARG A 143 20.68 15.80 -10.17
CA ARG A 143 21.66 16.77 -9.64
C ARG A 143 22.02 17.87 -10.64
N PHE A 144 22.23 17.50 -11.91
CA PHE A 144 22.61 18.44 -12.96
C PHE A 144 21.46 19.38 -13.30
N PHE A 145 20.25 18.83 -13.47
CA PHE A 145 19.06 19.62 -13.78
C PHE A 145 18.66 20.58 -12.67
N ASP A 146 18.85 20.15 -11.41
CA ASP A 146 18.60 20.98 -10.23
C ASP A 146 19.68 22.07 -10.04
N GLY A 147 20.83 21.97 -10.72
CA GLY A 147 21.99 22.83 -10.48
C GLY A 147 22.63 22.63 -9.11
N ARG A 148 22.48 21.44 -8.51
CA ARG A 148 23.02 21.10 -7.18
C ARG A 148 24.50 20.72 -7.26
N GLN A 149 25.25 21.03 -6.20
CA GLN A 149 26.61 20.53 -6.04
C GLN A 149 26.60 19.05 -5.59
N PRO A 150 27.67 18.28 -5.87
CA PRO A 150 27.81 16.91 -5.37
C PRO A 150 27.58 16.80 -3.86
N GLY A 151 26.80 15.82 -3.42
CA GLY A 151 26.47 15.59 -2.02
C GLY A 151 25.32 16.45 -1.46
N MET A 152 24.94 17.56 -2.11
CA MET A 152 23.84 18.40 -1.65
C MET A 152 22.53 17.61 -1.56
N ARG A 153 21.73 17.90 -0.52
CA ARG A 153 20.42 17.27 -0.35
C ARG A 153 19.54 17.48 -1.58
N PRO A 154 18.76 16.46 -1.99
CA PRO A 154 17.76 16.60 -3.03
C PRO A 154 16.59 17.46 -2.55
N PHE A 155 15.88 18.06 -3.50
CA PHE A 155 14.56 18.65 -3.24
C PHE A 155 13.54 17.55 -3.00
N CYS A 156 12.62 17.78 -2.09
CA CYS A 156 11.57 16.84 -1.70
C CYS A 156 10.24 17.57 -1.47
N LEU A 157 9.20 16.81 -1.12
CA LEU A 157 7.88 17.38 -0.86
C LEU A 157 7.90 18.43 0.28
N LEU A 158 8.76 18.26 1.28
CA LEU A 158 8.85 19.20 2.40
C LEU A 158 9.28 20.61 1.95
N ASP A 159 10.04 20.72 0.86
CA ASP A 159 10.48 22.00 0.31
C ASP A 159 9.34 22.80 -0.35
N TYR A 160 8.21 22.16 -0.64
CA TYR A 160 7.02 22.81 -1.21
C TYR A 160 6.11 23.40 -0.13
N PHE A 161 6.29 23.00 1.12
CA PHE A 161 5.53 23.56 2.23
C PHE A 161 6.10 24.93 2.65
N PRO A 162 5.26 25.84 3.14
CA PRO A 162 5.73 27.02 3.87
C PRO A 162 6.62 26.61 5.06
N GLU A 163 7.51 27.52 5.51
CA GLU A 163 8.45 27.23 6.61
C GLU A 163 7.75 26.88 7.94
N ASP A 164 6.52 27.33 8.14
CA ASP A 164 5.73 27.17 9.37
C ASP A 164 4.78 25.95 9.36
N TYR A 165 5.03 24.98 8.49
CA TYR A 165 4.20 23.78 8.41
C TYR A 165 4.26 22.91 9.68
N LEU A 166 3.18 22.14 9.88
CA LEU A 166 3.08 21.12 10.93
C LEU A 166 3.30 19.73 10.31
N LEU A 167 4.23 18.97 10.87
CA LEU A 167 4.43 17.57 10.52
C LEU A 167 3.75 16.66 11.54
N VAL A 168 2.95 15.71 11.07
CA VAL A 168 2.41 14.63 11.90
C VAL A 168 2.99 13.31 11.38
N ILE A 169 3.67 12.57 12.26
CA ILE A 169 4.23 11.26 11.93
C ILE A 169 3.38 10.20 12.61
N ASP A 170 2.53 9.56 11.82
CA ASP A 170 1.73 8.42 12.26
C ASP A 170 2.59 7.15 12.43
N GLU A 171 2.21 6.32 13.39
CA GLU A 171 2.96 5.14 13.84
C GLU A 171 4.47 5.40 13.94
N SER A 172 4.84 6.49 14.62
CA SER A 172 6.21 7.06 14.59
C SER A 172 7.33 6.05 14.86
N HIS A 173 7.09 5.14 15.80
CA HIS A 173 8.01 4.07 16.19
C HIS A 173 8.38 3.09 15.05
N VAL A 174 7.58 3.04 13.97
CA VAL A 174 7.88 2.29 12.74
C VAL A 174 8.31 3.25 11.63
N THR A 175 7.62 4.38 11.48
CA THR A 175 7.85 5.33 10.38
C THR A 175 9.24 5.96 10.45
N LEU A 176 9.73 6.32 11.64
CA LEU A 176 11.06 6.94 11.80
C LEU A 176 12.22 5.98 11.49
N PRO A 177 12.25 4.72 12.00
CA PRO A 177 13.23 3.73 11.54
C PRO A 177 13.20 3.50 10.03
N GLN A 178 12.00 3.47 9.43
CA GLN A 178 11.85 3.32 7.98
C GLN A 178 12.51 4.49 7.25
N LEU A 179 12.16 5.74 7.60
CA LEU A 179 12.76 6.95 7.02
C LEU A 179 14.29 6.94 7.12
N ARG A 180 14.82 6.58 8.30
CA ARG A 180 16.27 6.47 8.53
C ARG A 180 16.94 5.41 7.63
N ALA A 181 16.27 4.29 7.39
CA ALA A 181 16.80 3.18 6.59
C ALA A 181 16.80 3.48 5.08
N MET A 182 15.94 4.38 4.58
CA MET A 182 15.80 4.66 3.14
C MET A 182 17.11 5.08 2.48
N TYR A 183 17.85 6.00 3.10
CA TYR A 183 19.15 6.47 2.56
C TYR A 183 20.19 5.35 2.49
N GLY A 184 20.32 4.55 3.56
CA GLY A 184 21.29 3.45 3.60
C GLY A 184 21.00 2.40 2.54
N GLY A 185 19.73 2.00 2.39
CA GLY A 185 19.29 1.03 1.39
C GLY A 185 19.50 1.51 -0.05
N ASP A 186 19.09 2.75 -0.36
CA ASP A 186 19.26 3.30 -1.71
C ASP A 186 20.75 3.47 -2.06
N ARG A 187 21.55 4.02 -1.14
CA ARG A 187 22.99 4.21 -1.34
C ARG A 187 23.70 2.89 -1.59
N SER A 188 23.44 1.84 -0.80
CA SER A 188 24.09 0.53 -0.99
C SER A 188 23.82 -0.05 -2.38
N ARG A 189 22.56 0.03 -2.85
CA ARG A 189 22.18 -0.40 -4.20
C ARG A 189 22.89 0.41 -5.29
N LYS A 190 22.91 1.74 -5.16
CA LYS A 190 23.46 2.64 -6.18
C LYS A 190 24.98 2.63 -6.24
N VAL A 191 25.66 2.46 -5.12
CA VAL A 191 27.13 2.30 -5.08
C VAL A 191 27.56 1.14 -5.96
N SER A 192 26.91 -0.02 -5.85
CA SER A 192 27.21 -1.18 -6.71
C SER A 192 27.00 -0.88 -8.20
N LEU A 193 25.93 -0.14 -8.56
CA LEU A 193 25.71 0.28 -9.96
C LEU A 193 26.80 1.21 -10.48
N VAL A 194 27.32 2.12 -9.64
CA VAL A 194 28.39 3.07 -10.01
C VAL A 194 29.74 2.37 -10.09
N GLU A 195 30.03 1.44 -9.16
CA GLU A 195 31.25 0.63 -9.16
C GLU A 195 31.33 -0.24 -10.41
N HIS A 196 30.22 -0.83 -10.83
CA HIS A 196 30.15 -1.65 -12.05
C HIS A 196 29.83 -0.85 -13.32
N GLY A 197 29.98 0.48 -13.33
CA GLY A 197 29.85 1.29 -14.56
C GLY A 197 28.46 1.29 -15.21
N PHE A 198 27.39 1.01 -14.46
CA PHE A 198 26.01 1.13 -14.96
C PHE A 198 25.48 2.57 -14.86
N ARG A 199 26.03 3.37 -13.95
CA ARG A 199 25.60 4.75 -13.67
C ARG A 199 26.80 5.64 -13.34
N LEU A 200 26.66 6.95 -13.61
CA LEU A 200 27.62 7.97 -13.17
C LEU A 200 27.59 8.15 -11.64
N PRO A 201 28.67 8.69 -11.03
CA PRO A 201 28.68 9.05 -9.61
C PRO A 201 27.53 9.98 -9.19
N ALA A 202 27.11 10.91 -10.06
CA ALA A 202 25.94 11.78 -9.81
C ALA A 202 24.64 11.03 -9.50
N ALA A 203 24.50 9.77 -9.92
CA ALA A 203 23.31 8.98 -9.62
C ALA A 203 23.11 8.75 -8.11
N LEU A 204 24.18 8.85 -7.31
CA LEU A 204 24.14 8.81 -5.84
C LEU A 204 23.47 10.06 -5.23
N ASP A 205 23.47 11.18 -5.95
CA ASP A 205 22.86 12.44 -5.52
C ASP A 205 21.37 12.55 -5.88
N ASN A 206 20.86 11.61 -6.68
CA ASN A 206 19.45 11.27 -6.71
C ASN A 206 19.22 10.28 -5.57
N ARG A 207 18.57 10.67 -4.48
CA ARG A 207 18.45 9.81 -3.30
C ARG A 207 17.32 10.29 -2.41
N PRO A 208 16.87 9.50 -1.42
CA PRO A 208 16.11 10.07 -0.31
C PRO A 208 17.01 10.96 0.57
N LEU A 209 16.37 11.74 1.44
CA LEU A 209 17.05 12.46 2.51
C LEU A 209 17.73 11.46 3.45
N ASN A 210 18.91 11.82 3.95
CA ASN A 210 19.43 11.17 5.14
C ASN A 210 18.69 11.72 6.38
N PHE A 211 18.84 11.04 7.52
CA PHE A 211 18.08 11.39 8.72
C PHE A 211 18.42 12.79 9.26
N PRO A 212 19.69 13.22 9.33
CA PRO A 212 20.03 14.60 9.71
C PRO A 212 19.44 15.67 8.77
N GLU A 213 19.41 15.42 7.46
CA GLU A 213 18.75 16.32 6.50
C GLU A 213 17.26 16.42 6.77
N PHE A 214 16.59 15.29 7.05
CA PHE A 214 15.19 15.30 7.44
C PHE A 214 14.97 16.11 8.71
N GLU A 215 15.75 15.88 9.76
CA GLU A 215 15.68 16.65 11.02
C GLU A 215 15.88 18.16 10.79
N SER A 216 16.77 18.55 9.88
CA SER A 216 17.01 19.95 9.57
C SER A 216 15.85 20.66 8.84
N LEU A 217 14.97 19.89 8.22
CA LEU A 217 13.80 20.41 7.49
C LEU A 217 12.54 20.38 8.34
N THR A 218 12.48 19.52 9.35
CA THR A 218 11.32 19.45 10.23
C THR A 218 11.25 20.64 11.17
N ASN A 219 10.13 21.35 11.14
CA ASN A 219 9.77 22.37 12.11
C ASN A 219 8.98 21.73 13.27
N GLN A 220 7.72 22.14 13.49
CA GLN A 220 6.89 21.55 14.52
C GLN A 220 6.46 20.13 14.11
N THR A 221 6.81 19.14 14.93
CA THR A 221 6.52 17.72 14.65
C THR A 221 5.72 17.09 15.79
N ILE A 222 4.63 16.41 15.44
CA ILE A 222 3.83 15.57 16.34
C ILE A 222 4.09 14.11 16.00
N TYR A 223 4.63 13.37 16.96
CA TYR A 223 4.78 11.92 16.87
C TYR A 223 3.54 11.24 17.42
N VAL A 224 2.89 10.41 16.61
CA VAL A 224 1.69 9.66 17.01
C VAL A 224 2.06 8.18 17.10
N SER A 225 2.00 7.63 18.31
CA SER A 225 2.21 6.20 18.55
C SER A 225 1.65 5.77 19.91
N ALA A 226 1.11 4.55 19.97
CA ALA A 226 0.77 3.90 21.24
C ALA A 226 2.03 3.42 22.01
N THR A 227 3.17 3.31 21.32
CA THR A 227 4.45 2.78 21.80
C THR A 227 5.61 3.61 21.25
N PRO A 228 5.79 4.88 21.67
CA PRO A 228 6.85 5.75 21.16
C PRO A 228 8.23 5.09 21.17
N GLY A 229 9.00 5.32 20.12
CA GLY A 229 10.40 4.91 20.02
C GLY A 229 11.34 5.75 20.89
N ASP A 230 12.60 5.33 20.97
CA ASP A 230 13.62 6.00 21.79
C ASP A 230 13.91 7.41 21.27
N TYR A 231 13.86 7.59 19.95
CA TYR A 231 14.09 8.89 19.32
C TYR A 231 13.00 9.89 19.70
N GLU A 232 11.73 9.47 19.64
CA GLU A 232 10.60 10.34 19.98
C GLU A 232 10.63 10.77 21.44
N LEU A 233 10.93 9.84 22.35
CA LEU A 233 11.08 10.15 23.78
C LEU A 233 12.26 11.09 24.03
N GLN A 234 13.35 10.94 23.30
CA GLN A 234 14.49 11.85 23.39
C GLN A 234 14.14 13.26 22.90
N GLN A 235 13.48 13.38 21.74
CA GLN A 235 13.10 14.68 21.17
C GLN A 235 12.04 15.41 22.00
N THR A 236 11.23 14.67 22.75
CA THR A 236 10.21 15.23 23.64
C THR A 236 10.67 15.40 25.09
N GLU A 237 11.94 15.10 25.39
CA GLU A 237 12.50 15.09 26.75
C GLU A 237 11.68 14.21 27.73
N GLY A 238 11.01 13.18 27.19
CA GLY A 238 10.11 12.29 27.92
C GLY A 238 8.71 12.85 28.17
N VAL A 239 8.39 14.07 27.72
CA VAL A 239 7.06 14.67 27.86
C VAL A 239 6.11 14.12 26.82
N VAL A 240 5.08 13.40 27.26
CA VAL A 240 4.07 12.80 26.37
C VAL A 240 2.67 13.36 26.65
N VAL A 241 1.91 13.60 25.58
CA VAL A 241 0.48 13.87 25.67
C VAL A 241 -0.25 12.54 25.59
N GLU A 242 -0.76 12.08 26.71
CA GLU A 242 -1.41 10.78 26.81
C GLU A 242 -2.89 10.84 26.43
N GLN A 243 -3.30 10.03 25.44
CA GLN A 243 -4.69 9.83 25.06
C GLN A 243 -5.07 8.34 25.11
N VAL A 244 -5.67 7.91 26.23
CA VAL A 244 -6.06 6.50 26.46
C VAL A 244 -7.56 6.25 26.54
N ILE A 245 -8.39 7.30 26.66
CA ILE A 245 -9.83 7.15 26.73
C ILE A 245 -10.40 6.96 25.33
N ARG A 246 -11.12 5.86 25.12
CA ARG A 246 -11.81 5.58 23.86
C ARG A 246 -13.21 6.19 23.88
N PRO A 247 -13.68 6.84 22.79
CA PRO A 247 -15.03 7.41 22.74
C PRO A 247 -16.16 6.42 23.04
N THR A 248 -15.95 5.13 22.76
CA THR A 248 -16.92 4.05 22.94
C THR A 248 -16.86 3.41 24.34
N GLY A 249 -16.00 3.91 25.22
CA GLY A 249 -15.75 3.33 26.53
C GLY A 249 -15.01 1.99 26.52
N LEU A 250 -14.54 1.51 25.36
CA LEU A 250 -13.79 0.25 25.27
C LEU A 250 -12.53 0.29 26.15
N LEU A 251 -12.29 -0.82 26.85
CA LEU A 251 -11.21 -0.98 27.81
C LEU A 251 -10.01 -1.70 27.16
N ASP A 252 -8.82 -1.42 27.66
CA ASP A 252 -7.66 -2.27 27.42
C ASP A 252 -7.94 -3.68 27.95
N PRO A 253 -7.55 -4.74 27.24
CA PRO A 253 -8.00 -6.11 27.51
C PRO A 253 -7.39 -6.66 28.81
N ILE A 254 -8.04 -7.68 29.37
CA ILE A 254 -7.49 -8.43 30.50
C ILE A 254 -6.36 -9.33 29.99
N ILE A 255 -5.23 -9.38 30.71
CA ILE A 255 -4.09 -10.24 30.37
C ILE A 255 -3.99 -11.38 31.40
N GLU A 256 -3.96 -12.61 30.91
CA GLU A 256 -3.68 -13.82 31.69
C GLU A 256 -2.32 -14.40 31.29
N VAL A 257 -1.51 -14.83 32.27
CA VAL A 257 -0.26 -15.54 32.01
C VAL A 257 -0.43 -17.00 32.39
N ARG A 258 -0.17 -17.91 31.44
CA ARG A 258 -0.32 -19.37 31.62
C ARG A 258 1.00 -20.10 31.29
N PRO A 259 1.28 -21.28 31.89
CA PRO A 259 2.52 -22.03 31.62
C PRO A 259 2.66 -22.44 30.15
N ALA A 260 3.90 -22.48 29.62
CA ALA A 260 4.14 -22.82 28.22
C ALA A 260 4.13 -24.34 27.94
N ILE A 261 4.30 -25.17 28.98
CA ILE A 261 4.45 -26.64 28.87
C ILE A 261 3.32 -27.30 28.06
N ASN A 262 2.06 -26.89 28.28
CA ASN A 262 0.88 -27.40 27.57
C ASN A 262 0.14 -26.29 26.80
N GLN A 263 0.89 -25.29 26.29
CA GLN A 263 0.29 -24.09 25.70
C GLN A 263 -0.65 -24.40 24.52
N VAL A 264 -0.37 -25.42 23.71
CA VAL A 264 -1.21 -25.75 22.55
C VAL A 264 -2.56 -26.33 22.96
N ASP A 265 -2.57 -27.24 23.94
CA ASP A 265 -3.80 -27.88 24.40
C ASP A 265 -4.72 -26.85 25.10
N ASP A 266 -4.15 -26.03 25.98
CA ASP A 266 -4.88 -24.93 26.63
C ASP A 266 -5.38 -23.91 25.59
N PHE A 267 -4.55 -23.53 24.61
CA PHE A 267 -4.95 -22.63 23.54
C PHE A 267 -6.13 -23.16 22.74
N LEU A 268 -6.14 -24.46 22.40
CA LEU A 268 -7.27 -25.07 21.68
C LEU A 268 -8.57 -25.05 22.49
N GLU A 269 -8.51 -25.26 23.80
CA GLU A 269 -9.68 -25.15 24.67
C GLU A 269 -10.23 -23.72 24.69
N GLU A 270 -9.34 -22.73 24.78
CA GLU A 270 -9.72 -21.31 24.78
C GLU A 270 -10.24 -20.84 23.41
N VAL A 271 -9.71 -21.40 22.32
CA VAL A 271 -10.22 -21.21 20.95
C VAL A 271 -11.65 -21.74 20.85
N ASP A 272 -11.91 -22.97 21.29
CA ASP A 272 -13.25 -23.58 21.24
C ASP A 272 -14.28 -22.76 22.03
N LYS A 273 -13.94 -22.33 23.26
CA LYS A 273 -14.77 -21.41 24.06
C LYS A 273 -15.07 -20.12 23.30
N THR A 274 -14.03 -19.51 22.72
CA THR A 274 -14.14 -18.24 22.00
C THR A 274 -15.05 -18.34 20.77
N ILE A 275 -14.91 -19.42 19.99
CA ILE A 275 -15.72 -19.65 18.79
C ILE A 275 -17.19 -19.90 19.17
N LYS A 276 -17.45 -20.65 20.25
CA LYS A 276 -18.81 -20.88 20.76
C LYS A 276 -19.52 -19.60 21.19
N GLU A 277 -18.76 -18.60 21.64
CA GLU A 277 -19.27 -17.27 21.97
C GLU A 277 -19.40 -16.33 20.76
N GLY A 278 -19.04 -16.80 19.56
CA GLY A 278 -19.10 -16.05 18.30
C GLY A 278 -17.93 -15.11 18.05
N GLY A 279 -16.86 -15.21 18.85
CA GLY A 279 -15.65 -14.40 18.70
C GLY A 279 -14.68 -14.90 17.63
N ARG A 280 -13.64 -14.11 17.36
CA ARG A 280 -12.49 -14.48 16.53
C ARG A 280 -11.21 -14.51 17.35
N VAL A 281 -10.26 -15.33 16.92
CA VAL A 281 -8.99 -15.55 17.60
C VAL A 281 -7.81 -15.08 16.75
N LEU A 282 -6.92 -14.30 17.35
CA LEU A 282 -5.59 -14.03 16.82
C LEU A 282 -4.56 -14.78 17.65
N ALA A 283 -3.63 -15.47 17.00
CA ALA A 283 -2.51 -16.11 17.68
C ALA A 283 -1.18 -15.66 17.07
N THR A 284 -0.21 -15.34 17.93
CA THR A 284 1.15 -15.00 17.51
C THR A 284 2.14 -16.08 17.92
N THR A 285 2.95 -16.54 16.96
CA THR A 285 4.07 -17.47 17.17
C THR A 285 5.40 -16.77 16.88
N LEU A 286 6.52 -17.42 17.18
CA LEU A 286 7.85 -16.85 16.94
C LEU A 286 8.37 -17.11 15.52
N THR A 287 7.94 -18.20 14.88
CA THR A 287 8.49 -18.65 13.60
C THR A 287 7.40 -18.98 12.60
N LYS A 288 7.69 -18.78 11.32
CA LYS A 288 6.79 -19.15 10.21
C LYS A 288 6.43 -20.63 10.28
N ARG A 289 7.42 -21.48 10.58
CA ARG A 289 7.25 -22.92 10.71
C ARG A 289 6.24 -23.27 11.82
N MET A 290 6.34 -22.65 12.99
CA MET A 290 5.37 -22.88 14.06
C MET A 290 3.96 -22.40 13.70
N ALA A 291 3.83 -21.24 13.05
CA ALA A 291 2.53 -20.77 12.56
C ALA A 291 1.89 -21.77 11.58
N GLU A 292 2.68 -22.30 10.66
CA GLU A 292 2.25 -23.28 9.67
C GLU A 292 1.91 -24.64 10.31
N GLU A 293 2.76 -25.16 11.19
CA GLU A 293 2.55 -26.43 11.90
C GLU A 293 1.31 -26.36 12.80
N LEU A 294 1.14 -25.27 13.56
CA LEU A 294 -0.04 -25.05 14.40
C LEU A 294 -1.31 -24.99 13.55
N SER A 295 -1.28 -24.26 12.45
CA SER A 295 -2.43 -24.14 11.55
C SER A 295 -2.78 -25.49 10.92
N LYS A 296 -1.79 -26.25 10.44
CA LYS A 296 -2.01 -27.63 9.92
C LYS A 296 -2.61 -28.54 10.98
N TYR A 297 -2.15 -28.45 12.23
CA TYR A 297 -2.69 -29.22 13.34
C TYR A 297 -4.15 -28.85 13.61
N MET A 298 -4.47 -27.56 13.71
CA MET A 298 -5.84 -27.06 13.89
C MET A 298 -6.77 -27.45 12.74
N THR A 299 -6.31 -27.41 11.49
CA THR A 299 -7.08 -27.87 10.33
C THR A 299 -7.42 -29.36 10.41
N LYS A 300 -6.50 -30.21 10.89
CA LYS A 300 -6.78 -31.65 11.11
C LYS A 300 -7.85 -31.89 12.17
N LEU A 301 -8.02 -30.96 13.10
CA LEU A 301 -9.08 -30.95 14.10
C LEU A 301 -10.38 -30.30 13.59
N ASN A 302 -10.49 -30.02 12.28
CA ASN A 302 -11.62 -29.36 11.62
C ASN A 302 -11.90 -27.93 12.12
N LEU A 303 -10.90 -27.23 12.66
CA LEU A 303 -11.01 -25.81 12.97
C LEU A 303 -10.77 -24.95 11.72
N LYS A 304 -11.57 -23.89 11.56
CA LYS A 304 -11.40 -22.94 10.46
C LYS A 304 -10.28 -21.95 10.78
N VAL A 305 -9.08 -22.26 10.29
CA VAL A 305 -7.87 -21.50 10.55
C VAL A 305 -7.20 -21.05 9.25
N ARG A 306 -6.58 -19.87 9.29
CA ARG A 306 -5.61 -19.41 8.29
C ARG A 306 -4.34 -18.95 9.01
N TYR A 307 -3.23 -18.94 8.28
CA TYR A 307 -1.99 -18.36 8.78
C TYR A 307 -1.50 -17.22 7.89
N ILE A 308 -0.71 -16.33 8.47
CA ILE A 308 -0.13 -15.19 7.78
C ILE A 308 1.34 -14.98 8.13
N HIS A 309 2.14 -14.72 7.10
CA HIS A 309 3.57 -14.44 7.24
C HIS A 309 4.01 -13.26 6.36
N SER A 310 5.30 -12.96 6.40
CA SER A 310 5.89 -11.78 5.77
C SER A 310 5.98 -11.81 4.24
N GLU A 311 5.80 -12.97 3.59
CA GLU A 311 5.89 -13.10 2.12
C GLU A 311 4.53 -13.07 1.43
N ILE A 312 3.44 -13.10 2.22
CA ILE A 312 2.09 -12.89 1.70
C ILE A 312 2.00 -11.47 1.15
N LYS A 313 1.53 -11.35 -0.09
CA LYS A 313 1.38 -10.06 -0.76
C LYS A 313 0.31 -9.23 -0.06
N THR A 314 0.41 -7.90 -0.14
CA THR A 314 -0.53 -6.99 0.53
C THR A 314 -1.99 -7.26 0.16
N LEU A 315 -2.30 -7.52 -1.11
CA LEU A 315 -3.67 -7.84 -1.56
C LEU A 315 -4.20 -9.13 -0.90
N GLU A 316 -3.42 -10.21 -0.94
CA GLU A 316 -3.79 -11.48 -0.33
C GLU A 316 -3.96 -11.36 1.20
N ARG A 317 -3.13 -10.54 1.85
CA ARG A 317 -3.26 -10.24 3.27
C ARG A 317 -4.58 -9.53 3.60
N VAL A 318 -4.98 -8.55 2.78
CA VAL A 318 -6.27 -7.86 2.93
C VAL A 318 -7.42 -8.86 2.77
N GLU A 319 -7.35 -9.77 1.80
CA GLU A 319 -8.35 -10.82 1.61
C GLU A 319 -8.44 -11.76 2.82
N ILE A 320 -7.31 -12.22 3.36
CA ILE A 320 -7.27 -13.07 4.56
C ILE A 320 -7.93 -12.33 5.73
N LEU A 321 -7.56 -11.07 5.98
CA LEU A 321 -8.12 -10.30 7.08
C LEU A 321 -9.63 -10.06 6.89
N ARG A 322 -10.08 -9.82 5.66
CA ARG A 322 -11.51 -9.75 5.32
C ARG A 322 -12.23 -11.06 5.59
N GLY A 323 -11.65 -12.20 5.21
CA GLY A 323 -12.23 -13.53 5.49
C GLY A 323 -12.44 -13.80 6.97
N LEU A 324 -11.52 -13.35 7.83
CA LEU A 324 -11.67 -13.44 9.30
C LEU A 324 -12.88 -12.63 9.78
N ARG A 325 -13.03 -11.39 9.28
CA ARG A 325 -14.15 -10.50 9.64
C ARG A 325 -15.49 -11.03 9.16
N LEU A 326 -15.53 -11.59 7.94
CA LEU A 326 -16.74 -12.19 7.36
C LEU A 326 -17.09 -13.55 7.99
N GLY A 327 -16.21 -14.12 8.83
CA GLY A 327 -16.42 -15.43 9.44
C GLY A 327 -16.24 -16.61 8.49
N GLU A 328 -15.50 -16.41 7.40
CA GLU A 328 -15.06 -17.51 6.52
C GLU A 328 -14.15 -18.47 7.29
N PHE A 329 -13.38 -17.92 8.22
CA PHE A 329 -12.62 -18.66 9.22
C PHE A 329 -12.60 -17.91 10.56
N ASP A 330 -12.24 -18.62 11.63
CA ASP A 330 -12.39 -18.11 13.00
C ASP A 330 -11.04 -17.78 13.66
N ILE A 331 -9.94 -18.39 13.19
CA ILE A 331 -8.60 -18.26 13.77
C ILE A 331 -7.60 -17.75 12.74
N LEU A 332 -6.83 -16.71 13.10
CA LEU A 332 -5.66 -16.26 12.34
C LEU A 332 -4.38 -16.46 13.16
N VAL A 333 -3.46 -17.27 12.63
CA VAL A 333 -2.13 -17.50 13.24
C VAL A 333 -1.06 -16.72 12.47
N GLY A 334 -0.22 -15.95 13.13
CA GLY A 334 0.87 -15.24 12.45
C GLY A 334 2.13 -15.07 13.29
N VAL A 335 3.20 -14.61 12.65
CA VAL A 335 4.44 -14.28 13.36
C VAL A 335 4.43 -12.83 13.81
N ASN A 336 4.18 -11.94 12.84
CA ASN A 336 4.09 -10.51 13.06
C ASN A 336 2.78 -10.02 12.43
N LEU A 337 1.74 -9.91 13.26
CA LEU A 337 0.44 -9.37 12.86
C LEU A 337 0.42 -7.82 12.90
N LEU A 338 1.56 -7.18 13.15
CA LEU A 338 1.66 -5.77 13.57
C LEU A 338 1.80 -4.76 12.41
N ARG A 339 1.68 -5.18 11.15
CA ARG A 339 2.04 -4.28 10.04
C ARG A 339 0.92 -3.39 9.51
N GLU A 340 -0.34 -3.65 9.84
CA GLU A 340 -1.46 -2.92 9.22
C GLU A 340 -2.51 -2.45 10.23
N GLY A 341 -3.01 -1.23 10.01
CA GLY A 341 -4.10 -0.57 10.75
C GLY A 341 -5.47 -1.18 10.51
N LEU A 342 -5.56 -2.50 10.31
CA LEU A 342 -6.83 -3.21 10.23
C LEU A 342 -7.36 -3.43 11.65
N ASP A 343 -8.42 -2.68 11.94
CA ASP A 343 -9.24 -2.77 13.14
C ASP A 343 -10.16 -3.99 13.02
N LEU A 344 -10.05 -4.92 13.97
CA LEU A 344 -10.76 -6.21 13.99
C LEU A 344 -11.66 -6.28 15.24
N PRO A 345 -12.82 -5.60 15.24
CA PRO A 345 -13.72 -5.61 16.39
C PRO A 345 -14.31 -6.99 16.68
N GLU A 346 -14.25 -7.91 15.72
CA GLU A 346 -14.71 -9.29 15.88
C GLU A 346 -13.75 -10.16 16.73
N VAL A 347 -12.52 -9.70 16.96
CA VAL A 347 -11.50 -10.41 17.75
C VAL A 347 -11.75 -10.21 19.25
N THR A 348 -11.94 -11.32 19.97
CA THR A 348 -12.13 -11.33 21.43
C THR A 348 -10.98 -11.98 22.17
N LEU A 349 -10.18 -12.83 21.51
CA LEU A 349 -9.01 -13.49 22.09
C LEU A 349 -7.76 -13.21 21.26
N VAL A 350 -6.72 -12.73 21.94
CA VAL A 350 -5.35 -12.70 21.41
C VAL A 350 -4.47 -13.65 22.22
N ALA A 351 -3.89 -14.64 21.58
CA ALA A 351 -2.94 -15.56 22.18
C ALA A 351 -1.50 -15.23 21.76
N ILE A 352 -0.59 -15.15 22.71
CA ILE A 352 0.83 -14.92 22.50
C ILE A 352 1.57 -16.18 22.96
N LEU A 353 1.92 -17.04 22.00
CA LEU A 353 2.67 -18.25 22.26
C LEU A 353 4.14 -17.92 22.49
N ASP A 354 4.79 -18.62 23.42
CA ASP A 354 6.17 -18.39 23.80
C ASP A 354 6.46 -16.91 24.14
N ALA A 355 5.62 -16.31 24.98
CA ALA A 355 5.69 -14.89 25.35
C ALA A 355 6.97 -14.52 26.10
N ASP A 356 7.63 -15.48 26.75
CA ASP A 356 8.87 -15.29 27.50
C ASP A 356 10.16 -15.36 26.66
N LYS A 357 10.05 -15.59 25.35
CA LYS A 357 11.20 -15.61 24.44
C LYS A 357 11.49 -14.21 23.95
N GLU A 358 12.35 -13.52 24.69
CA GLU A 358 12.78 -12.16 24.36
C GLU A 358 13.35 -12.04 22.93
N GLY A 359 13.19 -10.84 22.36
CA GLY A 359 13.56 -10.53 20.99
C GLY A 359 12.58 -9.52 20.41
N PHE A 360 12.74 -9.20 19.12
CA PHE A 360 11.93 -8.17 18.46
C PHE A 360 10.42 -8.40 18.62
N LEU A 361 9.94 -9.64 18.42
CA LEU A 361 8.51 -10.00 18.48
C LEU A 361 7.92 -10.05 19.89
N ARG A 362 8.75 -10.01 20.94
CA ARG A 362 8.35 -10.07 22.35
C ARG A 362 8.94 -8.91 23.16
N SER A 363 9.38 -7.86 22.47
CA SER A 363 9.72 -6.59 23.09
C SER A 363 8.46 -5.93 23.64
N GLU A 364 8.62 -5.06 24.64
CA GLU A 364 7.54 -4.23 25.20
C GLU A 364 6.64 -3.62 24.11
N ARG A 365 7.25 -2.99 23.09
CA ARG A 365 6.54 -2.35 21.97
C ARG A 365 5.67 -3.37 21.22
N SER A 366 6.26 -4.49 20.81
CA SER A 366 5.55 -5.53 20.07
C SER A 366 4.42 -6.17 20.89
N LEU A 367 4.61 -6.37 22.19
CA LEU A 367 3.59 -6.93 23.06
C LEU A 367 2.41 -5.97 23.23
N ILE A 368 2.66 -4.68 23.53
CA ILE A 368 1.60 -3.67 23.65
C ILE A 368 0.78 -3.58 22.36
N GLN A 369 1.43 -3.56 21.19
CA GLN A 369 0.72 -3.53 19.91
C GLN A 369 -0.10 -4.80 19.64
N THR A 370 0.42 -5.97 20.03
CA THR A 370 -0.29 -7.24 19.89
C THR A 370 -1.54 -7.27 20.77
N ILE A 371 -1.41 -6.81 22.02
CA ILE A 371 -2.51 -6.69 22.99
C ILE A 371 -3.57 -5.70 22.51
N GLY A 372 -3.15 -4.59 21.90
CA GLY A 372 -4.04 -3.58 21.35
C GLY A 372 -5.06 -4.12 20.33
N ARG A 373 -4.80 -5.30 19.73
CA ARG A 373 -5.75 -5.97 18.82
C ARG A 373 -6.98 -6.51 19.53
N ALA A 374 -6.88 -6.88 20.81
CA ALA A 374 -8.04 -7.29 21.62
C ALA A 374 -8.82 -6.09 22.19
N ALA A 375 -8.24 -4.88 22.22
CA ALA A 375 -8.85 -3.70 22.83
C ALA A 375 -10.02 -3.08 22.01
N ARG A 376 -10.41 -3.74 20.91
CA ARG A 376 -11.45 -3.30 19.98
C ARG A 376 -12.79 -3.99 20.24
N ASN A 377 -12.81 -4.93 21.19
CA ASN A 377 -13.99 -5.67 21.61
C ASN A 377 -14.19 -5.53 23.12
N ASP A 378 -15.44 -5.40 23.57
CA ASP A 378 -15.82 -5.29 24.98
C ASP A 378 -15.50 -6.55 25.80
N LYS A 379 -15.41 -7.70 25.14
CA LYS A 379 -14.97 -8.99 25.70
C LYS A 379 -13.51 -9.33 25.41
N GLY A 380 -12.74 -8.35 24.94
CA GLY A 380 -11.33 -8.53 24.59
C GLY A 380 -10.47 -9.03 25.75
N ARG A 381 -9.76 -10.13 25.54
CA ARG A 381 -8.77 -10.68 26.48
C ARG A 381 -7.52 -11.21 25.76
N VAL A 382 -6.43 -11.32 26.52
CA VAL A 382 -5.13 -11.78 26.04
C VAL A 382 -4.62 -12.92 26.92
N ILE A 383 -4.08 -13.95 26.30
CA ILE A 383 -3.36 -15.02 26.99
C ILE A 383 -1.89 -15.01 26.55
N MET A 384 -0.99 -14.86 27.51
CA MET A 384 0.46 -15.00 27.32
C MET A 384 0.92 -16.36 27.84
N TYR A 385 1.43 -17.21 26.95
CA TYR A 385 2.00 -18.49 27.33
C TYR A 385 3.50 -18.34 27.62
N ALA A 386 3.90 -18.50 28.87
CA ALA A 386 5.24 -18.22 29.35
C ALA A 386 5.57 -19.04 30.60
N ASP A 387 6.82 -19.50 30.72
CA ASP A 387 7.30 -20.16 31.93
C ASP A 387 7.97 -19.16 32.90
N LYS A 388 8.38 -18.00 32.40
CA LYS A 388 9.03 -16.93 33.17
C LYS A 388 8.44 -15.56 32.85
N MET A 389 8.36 -14.70 33.85
CA MET A 389 7.98 -13.30 33.67
C MET A 389 9.21 -12.46 33.26
N THR A 390 9.30 -12.10 31.98
CA THR A 390 10.35 -11.19 31.47
C THR A 390 10.06 -9.75 31.84
N ASP A 391 11.05 -8.86 31.71
CA ASP A 391 10.86 -7.43 31.97
C ASP A 391 9.91 -6.80 30.94
N SER A 392 10.02 -7.18 29.66
CA SER A 392 9.10 -6.73 28.61
C SER A 392 7.65 -7.12 28.91
N MET A 393 7.40 -8.34 29.40
CA MET A 393 6.07 -8.77 29.81
C MET A 393 5.56 -7.98 31.00
N ARG A 394 6.40 -7.80 32.04
CA ARG A 394 6.01 -7.08 33.26
C ARG A 394 5.59 -5.64 32.94
N VAL A 395 6.43 -4.89 32.23
CA VAL A 395 6.15 -3.50 31.84
C VAL A 395 4.86 -3.43 31.00
N THR A 396 4.69 -4.35 30.06
CA THR A 396 3.49 -4.41 29.22
C THR A 396 2.22 -4.66 30.04
N ILE A 397 2.26 -5.61 30.98
CA ILE A 397 1.11 -5.95 31.83
C ILE A 397 0.77 -4.77 32.74
N ASP A 398 1.77 -4.17 33.38
CA ASP A 398 1.61 -3.04 34.28
C ASP A 398 1.00 -1.83 33.55
N GLU A 399 1.50 -1.53 32.34
CA GLU A 399 0.99 -0.43 31.52
C GLU A 399 -0.45 -0.69 31.03
N THR A 400 -0.76 -1.91 30.60
CA THR A 400 -2.12 -2.29 30.18
C THR A 400 -3.12 -2.15 31.34
N ASN A 401 -2.74 -2.62 32.53
CA ASN A 401 -3.56 -2.49 33.73
C ASN A 401 -3.75 -1.03 34.14
N ARG A 402 -2.69 -0.21 34.13
CA ARG A 402 -2.77 1.23 34.42
C ARG A 402 -3.75 1.95 33.49
N ARG A 403 -3.69 1.66 32.19
CA ARG A 403 -4.61 2.22 31.18
C ARG A 403 -6.04 1.78 31.42
N ARG A 404 -6.24 0.47 31.65
CA ARG A 404 -7.54 -0.13 31.94
C ARG A 404 -8.20 0.51 33.16
N ASP A 405 -7.47 0.68 34.26
CA ASP A 405 -7.99 1.29 35.49
C ASP A 405 -8.43 2.73 35.27
N LYS A 406 -7.63 3.52 34.53
CA LYS A 406 -7.98 4.91 34.16
C LYS A 406 -9.24 4.97 33.30
N GLN A 407 -9.36 4.06 32.32
CA GLN A 407 -10.55 3.97 31.46
C GLN A 407 -11.79 3.54 32.25
N MET A 408 -11.68 2.56 33.14
CA MET A 408 -12.78 2.11 34.00
C MET A 408 -13.28 3.23 34.91
N LYS A 409 -12.36 3.98 35.53
CA LYS A 409 -12.70 5.13 36.37
C LYS A 409 -13.43 6.21 35.57
N TYR A 410 -12.91 6.57 34.39
CA TYR A 410 -13.55 7.54 33.51
C TYR A 410 -14.96 7.09 33.10
N ASN A 411 -15.12 5.83 32.70
CA ASN A 411 -16.42 5.29 32.31
C ASN A 411 -17.43 5.32 33.46
N LEU A 412 -17.01 4.97 34.67
CA LEU A 412 -17.85 5.01 35.86
C LEU A 412 -18.29 6.45 36.19
N GLU A 413 -17.37 7.41 36.15
CA GLU A 413 -17.64 8.83 36.42
C GLU A 413 -18.61 9.45 35.39
N HIS A 414 -18.58 8.98 34.14
CA HIS A 414 -19.36 9.54 33.04
C HIS A 414 -20.56 8.68 32.63
N GLY A 415 -20.82 7.56 33.31
CA GLY A 415 -21.93 6.64 32.98
C GLY A 415 -21.81 5.98 31.60
N ILE A 416 -20.58 5.71 31.13
CA ILE A 416 -20.31 5.11 29.82
C ILE A 416 -20.24 3.59 29.94
N THR A 417 -21.07 2.88 29.19
CA THR A 417 -20.97 1.42 29.06
C THR A 417 -20.13 1.07 27.84
N PRO A 418 -19.05 0.27 27.98
CA PRO A 418 -18.22 -0.15 26.85
C PRO A 418 -19.07 -0.81 25.75
N ARG A 419 -18.88 -0.36 24.50
CA ARG A 419 -19.57 -0.95 23.34
C ARG A 419 -18.58 -1.20 22.20
N THR A 420 -18.60 -2.42 21.68
CA THR A 420 -17.89 -2.79 20.46
C THR A 420 -18.49 -2.06 19.26
N VAL A 421 -17.63 -1.41 18.47
CA VAL A 421 -18.03 -0.78 17.20
C VAL A 421 -17.96 -1.85 16.12
N GLY A 422 -19.09 -2.50 15.86
CA GLY A 422 -19.24 -3.39 14.71
C GLY A 422 -19.40 -2.59 13.43
N LYS A 423 -18.85 -3.09 12.33
CA LYS A 423 -19.24 -2.67 10.97
C LYS A 423 -20.22 -3.67 10.40
N THR A 424 -21.13 -3.21 9.56
CA THR A 424 -22.04 -4.12 8.85
C THR A 424 -21.26 -4.97 7.84
N ARG A 425 -21.82 -6.11 7.46
CA ARG A 425 -21.22 -6.96 6.42
C ARG A 425 -21.02 -6.17 5.11
N GLU A 426 -21.97 -5.31 4.76
CA GLU A 426 -21.93 -4.42 3.59
C GLU A 426 -20.77 -3.43 3.69
N GLU A 427 -20.60 -2.75 4.82
CA GLU A 427 -19.48 -1.82 5.05
C GLU A 427 -18.11 -2.49 4.94
N ILE A 428 -17.99 -3.75 5.36
CA ILE A 428 -16.74 -4.53 5.26
C ILE A 428 -16.41 -4.82 3.79
N LEU A 429 -17.43 -5.10 2.97
CA LEU A 429 -17.30 -5.33 1.53
C LEU A 429 -16.94 -4.01 0.81
N GLU A 430 -17.59 -2.91 1.18
CA GLU A 430 -17.39 -1.58 0.56
C GLU A 430 -16.03 -0.96 0.90
N GLN A 431 -15.52 -1.08 2.12
CA GLN A 431 -14.22 -0.51 2.48
C GLN A 431 -13.05 -1.05 1.64
N THR A 432 -13.17 -2.29 1.15
CA THR A 432 -12.15 -2.88 0.27
C THR A 432 -12.35 -2.42 -1.18
N SER A 433 -13.59 -2.14 -1.59
CA SER A 433 -13.87 -1.58 -2.91
C SER A 433 -13.30 -0.16 -3.11
N VAL A 434 -12.99 0.57 -2.04
CA VAL A 434 -12.28 1.86 -2.13
C VAL A 434 -10.81 1.68 -2.54
N ALA A 435 -10.22 0.50 -2.33
CA ALA A 435 -8.93 0.13 -2.93
C ALA A 435 -9.07 -0.37 -4.39
N ASP A 436 -10.30 -0.65 -4.82
CA ASP A 436 -10.69 -1.07 -6.17
C ASP A 436 -11.59 -0.02 -6.85
N PHE A 437 -11.21 1.27 -6.82
CA PHE A 437 -11.91 2.30 -7.62
C PHE A 437 -11.58 2.14 -9.12
N SER A 438 -12.31 1.22 -9.76
CA SER A 438 -12.88 1.41 -11.10
C SER A 438 -14.34 1.02 -11.00
N GLY A 439 -15.21 2.02 -10.97
CA GLY A 439 -16.60 1.89 -10.55
C GLY A 439 -17.43 0.89 -11.36
N ILE A 440 -18.43 0.32 -10.67
CA ILE A 440 -19.84 0.14 -11.05
C ILE A 440 -20.44 -0.78 -9.96
N GLU A 441 -21.48 -0.31 -9.26
CA GLU A 441 -22.30 -1.15 -8.37
C GLU A 441 -23.03 -2.24 -9.18
N PRO A 442 -23.22 -3.44 -8.60
CA PRO A 442 -24.43 -4.20 -8.88
C PRO A 442 -25.18 -4.61 -7.61
N LYS A 443 -26.48 -4.29 -7.63
CA LYS A 443 -27.50 -4.80 -6.70
C LYS A 443 -27.51 -6.33 -6.68
N ILE A 444 -27.58 -6.87 -5.48
CA ILE A 444 -27.75 -8.30 -5.19
C ILE A 444 -29.12 -8.77 -5.74
N TYR A 445 -29.09 -9.66 -6.72
CA TYR A 445 -30.25 -10.48 -7.10
C TYR A 445 -30.09 -11.86 -6.45
N VAL A 446 -31.17 -12.33 -5.81
CA VAL A 446 -31.27 -13.64 -5.16
C VAL A 446 -31.33 -14.74 -6.23
N GLU A 447 -30.49 -15.77 -6.08
CA GLU A 447 -30.43 -16.96 -6.95
C GLU A 447 -31.75 -17.76 -6.94
N PRO A 448 -32.19 -18.25 -8.11
CA PRO A 448 -32.94 -19.50 -8.22
C PRO A 448 -31.99 -20.68 -8.54
N ASP A 449 -32.20 -21.75 -7.79
CA ASP A 449 -31.69 -23.13 -7.87
C ASP A 449 -31.07 -23.61 -9.22
N PRO A 450 -29.80 -24.09 -9.24
CA PRO A 450 -29.05 -24.47 -10.45
C PRO A 450 -29.36 -25.89 -10.97
N SER A 451 -30.58 -26.40 -10.78
CA SER A 451 -30.91 -27.81 -11.10
C SER A 451 -31.72 -28.04 -12.39
N GLN A 452 -31.96 -27.03 -13.25
CA GLN A 452 -32.88 -27.22 -14.40
C GLN A 452 -32.46 -26.70 -15.79
N ALA A 453 -31.21 -26.26 -16.02
CA ALA A 453 -30.81 -25.83 -17.36
C ALA A 453 -29.47 -26.44 -17.77
N ILE A 454 -29.50 -27.64 -18.36
CA ILE A 454 -28.65 -28.17 -19.46
C ILE A 454 -28.99 -29.67 -19.57
N ALA A 455 -30.11 -29.97 -20.23
CA ALA A 455 -30.47 -31.32 -20.65
C ALA A 455 -31.01 -31.32 -22.10
N ALA A 456 -30.54 -30.39 -22.94
CA ALA A 456 -31.15 -30.12 -24.24
C ALA A 456 -30.17 -29.84 -25.38
N ASP A 457 -28.98 -30.45 -25.39
CA ASP A 457 -28.17 -30.48 -26.61
C ASP A 457 -27.66 -31.91 -26.93
N PRO A 458 -28.25 -32.61 -27.91
CA PRO A 458 -27.91 -34.00 -28.28
C PRO A 458 -26.47 -34.20 -28.76
N VAL A 459 -25.74 -33.12 -29.06
CA VAL A 459 -24.37 -33.16 -29.60
C VAL A 459 -23.32 -33.34 -28.49
N MET A 460 -23.59 -32.90 -27.26
CA MET A 460 -22.67 -33.02 -26.12
C MET A 460 -22.43 -34.47 -25.68
N GLN A 461 -23.38 -35.37 -25.96
CA GLN A 461 -23.29 -36.78 -25.56
C GLN A 461 -22.30 -37.60 -26.41
N TYR A 462 -21.65 -37.05 -27.44
CA TYR A 462 -20.73 -37.81 -28.30
C TYR A 462 -19.31 -37.22 -28.41
N LEU A 463 -18.97 -36.24 -27.57
CA LEU A 463 -17.63 -35.64 -27.57
C LEU A 463 -16.58 -36.63 -27.04
N SER A 464 -15.44 -36.72 -27.75
CA SER A 464 -14.26 -37.47 -27.29
C SER A 464 -13.60 -36.75 -26.10
N GLU A 465 -12.78 -37.44 -25.30
CA GLU A 465 -12.05 -36.85 -24.16
C GLU A 465 -11.25 -35.59 -24.57
N LYS A 466 -10.65 -35.64 -25.75
CA LYS A 466 -9.86 -34.53 -26.32
C LYS A 466 -10.73 -33.34 -26.72
N ASP A 467 -11.94 -33.58 -27.20
CA ASP A 467 -12.86 -32.51 -27.61
C ASP A 467 -13.55 -31.87 -26.40
N LEU A 468 -13.82 -32.64 -25.34
CA LEU A 468 -14.37 -32.13 -24.09
C LEU A 468 -13.36 -31.24 -23.35
N LYS A 469 -12.07 -31.64 -23.29
CA LYS A 469 -10.98 -30.77 -22.78
C LYS A 469 -10.86 -29.45 -23.56
N LYS A 470 -10.97 -29.51 -24.89
CA LYS A 470 -10.95 -28.30 -25.73
C LYS A 470 -12.17 -27.40 -25.49
N ALA A 471 -13.34 -27.98 -25.23
CA ALA A 471 -14.54 -27.22 -24.90
C ALA A 471 -14.36 -26.47 -23.57
N ILE A 472 -13.86 -27.16 -22.53
CA ILE A 472 -13.54 -26.56 -21.22
C ILE A 472 -12.54 -25.40 -21.40
N ASP A 473 -11.44 -25.60 -22.13
CA ASP A 473 -10.45 -24.56 -22.38
C ASP A 473 -11.02 -23.36 -23.16
N ASN A 474 -11.92 -23.59 -24.11
CA ASN A 474 -12.57 -22.52 -24.86
C ASN A 474 -13.53 -21.71 -24.00
N VAL A 475 -14.31 -22.36 -23.14
CA VAL A 475 -15.21 -21.69 -22.19
C VAL A 475 -14.40 -20.92 -21.15
N ARG A 476 -13.31 -21.49 -20.63
CA ARG A 476 -12.36 -20.81 -19.73
C ARG A 476 -11.78 -19.54 -20.36
N LYS A 477 -11.35 -19.59 -21.63
CA LYS A 477 -10.88 -18.39 -22.35
C LYS A 477 -11.95 -17.32 -22.52
N LYS A 478 -13.21 -17.71 -22.73
CA LYS A 478 -14.34 -16.76 -22.82
C LYS A 478 -14.67 -16.14 -21.47
N MET A 479 -14.62 -16.93 -20.39
CA MET A 479 -14.74 -16.46 -19.01
C MET A 479 -13.64 -15.44 -18.68
N ASP A 480 -12.37 -15.78 -18.93
CA ASP A 480 -11.23 -14.89 -18.67
C ASP A 480 -11.29 -13.59 -19.48
N LYS A 481 -11.77 -13.68 -20.73
CA LYS A 481 -11.98 -12.51 -21.59
C LYS A 481 -13.09 -11.61 -21.02
N SER A 482 -14.22 -12.19 -20.64
CA SER A 482 -15.37 -11.45 -20.08
C SER A 482 -15.01 -10.82 -18.74
N ALA A 483 -14.23 -11.51 -17.90
CA ALA A 483 -13.70 -10.98 -16.64
C ALA A 483 -12.74 -9.80 -16.87
N LYS A 484 -11.89 -9.85 -17.91
CA LYS A 484 -11.03 -8.72 -18.30
C LYS A 484 -11.80 -7.53 -18.86
N GLU A 485 -12.93 -7.79 -19.53
CA GLU A 485 -13.82 -6.77 -20.08
C GLU A 485 -14.85 -6.26 -19.04
N MET A 486 -14.74 -6.71 -17.77
CA MET A 486 -15.64 -6.37 -16.66
C MET A 486 -17.11 -6.79 -16.88
N ASP A 487 -17.37 -7.73 -17.79
CA ASP A 487 -18.69 -8.33 -17.99
C ASP A 487 -18.87 -9.54 -17.05
N PHE A 488 -19.14 -9.24 -15.78
CA PHE A 488 -19.22 -10.24 -14.71
C PHE A 488 -20.42 -11.19 -14.85
N LEU A 489 -21.50 -10.74 -15.49
CA LEU A 489 -22.67 -11.57 -15.77
C LEU A 489 -22.33 -12.66 -16.79
N GLU A 490 -21.68 -12.28 -17.89
CA GLU A 490 -21.28 -13.24 -18.91
C GLU A 490 -20.12 -14.12 -18.41
N ALA A 491 -19.21 -13.58 -17.58
CA ALA A 491 -18.17 -14.37 -16.92
C ALA A 491 -18.75 -15.42 -15.95
N ALA A 492 -19.76 -15.08 -15.15
CA ALA A 492 -20.43 -16.03 -14.25
C ALA A 492 -21.14 -17.14 -15.03
N LYS A 493 -21.80 -16.79 -16.15
CA LYS A 493 -22.43 -17.76 -17.05
C LYS A 493 -21.42 -18.74 -17.66
N TYR A 494 -20.26 -18.25 -18.13
CA TYR A 494 -19.19 -19.11 -18.62
C TYR A 494 -18.53 -19.95 -17.51
N ARG A 495 -18.45 -19.43 -16.28
CA ARG A 495 -17.96 -20.20 -15.12
C ARG A 495 -18.87 -21.38 -14.82
N ASP A 496 -20.18 -21.15 -14.79
CA ASP A 496 -21.17 -22.19 -14.50
C ASP A 496 -21.24 -23.23 -15.65
N GLU A 497 -21.11 -22.78 -16.90
CA GLU A 497 -20.93 -23.66 -18.06
C GLU A 497 -19.64 -24.48 -17.96
N MET A 498 -18.51 -23.88 -17.55
CA MET A 498 -17.24 -24.56 -17.35
C MET A 498 -17.34 -25.64 -16.26
N PHE A 499 -17.94 -25.33 -15.11
CA PHE A 499 -18.14 -26.32 -14.05
C PHE A 499 -19.06 -27.46 -14.47
N SER A 500 -20.09 -27.18 -15.27
CA SER A 500 -20.94 -28.23 -15.83
C SER A 500 -20.15 -29.18 -16.75
N LEU A 501 -19.23 -28.65 -17.57
CA LEU A 501 -18.37 -29.42 -18.46
C LEU A 501 -17.28 -30.19 -17.70
N GLU A 502 -16.70 -29.60 -16.65
CA GLU A 502 -15.71 -30.25 -15.78
C GLU A 502 -16.36 -31.42 -15.01
N LYS A 503 -17.57 -31.22 -14.48
CA LYS A 503 -18.34 -32.30 -13.84
C LYS A 503 -18.67 -33.44 -14.83
N LEU A 504 -19.11 -33.09 -16.05
CA LEU A 504 -19.36 -34.08 -17.10
C LEU A 504 -18.08 -34.83 -17.50
N TYR A 505 -16.93 -34.15 -17.51
CA TYR A 505 -15.63 -34.76 -17.78
C TYR A 505 -15.24 -35.75 -16.69
N GLU A 506 -15.40 -35.38 -15.41
CA GLU A 506 -15.12 -36.25 -14.25
C GLU A 506 -16.04 -37.47 -14.20
N GLU A 507 -17.33 -37.31 -14.50
CA GLU A 507 -18.30 -38.41 -14.54
C GLU A 507 -18.02 -39.41 -15.67
N ARG A 508 -17.42 -38.96 -16.78
CA ARG A 508 -17.26 -39.75 -18.00
C ARG A 508 -15.87 -40.33 -18.20
N PHE A 509 -14.84 -39.67 -17.68
CA PHE A 509 -13.45 -40.11 -17.71
C PHE A 509 -12.84 -40.09 -16.31
N PRO A 510 -13.41 -40.86 -15.35
CA PRO A 510 -12.81 -41.01 -14.04
C PRO A 510 -11.42 -41.66 -14.17
N SER A 511 -10.46 -41.15 -13.40
CA SER A 511 -9.05 -41.59 -13.42
C SER A 511 -8.87 -43.02 -12.94
#